data_AF-A0A820LWN3-F1
#
_entry.id   AF-A0A820LWN3-F1
#
_cell.length_a   1.000
_cell.length_b   1.000
_cell.length_c   1.000
_cell.angle_alpha   90.00
_cell.angle_beta   90.00
_cell.angle_gamma   90.00
#
_symmetry.space_group_name_H-M   'P 1'
#
loop_
_entity.id
_entity.type
_entity.pdbx_description
1 polymer ?
#
loop_
_entity_poly.entity_id
_entity_poly.type
_entity_poly.pdbx_seq_one_letter_code
_entity_poly.pdbx_strand_id
1 'polypeptide(L)'
;MFIIFIYDALRIRVIFFTDNADKPTTVTVAPHVTSQLSQSDSTSLETRSKDESQSVRAAFEHIESIRRGFGVDSGLDASGQSIVNNLQGMIERSLQKLSNDLYSEQGHFVLELIQNADDNQYASDCLPTLRFVLSDKRILVCNNEIGFQPNNVDAICNVGATTKGKHKQGYAGHKGIGFKSVFMVSNRPEIHSRDYHFCFDTADGKEQIGYIRPIWLDKCDELLPSAEEWTTCIRLPIQRGSRLEENFDNIQAKLLLFLNRLRRIEIVGQLSSATTNDQSRIFTRIDHANGEIIELQETTTNGTVTKNLWLVVKKVLQVPEHIKEKLREVKCDVHSTSIAIAYPLNNLQNLIQQLPPAQPLFAYLPLRSYGFRFILQADFEIPVTRQEILHDNIWNEWLKNEMVQLIPLAYTHFQTLPDLLASLLSSIEIGSQLTAVQVLIYFLKLIPTRNELDPYFNPFVDKTMKLLMGIIKLPVCREDTSGQLHTEWVQPSQCILVKDPFIRKILPQDLLLSHFNMYYIPEQLASECNERTLIKLGCAPLQFSSIIRLIKGLYKHQEQEHSTKTSSIEQ
;
A
#
# COMPACT_ATOMS: atom_id res chain seq x y z
N MET A 1 11.47 14.69 -17.80
CA MET A 1 11.83 15.09 -19.19
C MET A 1 12.62 14.01 -19.93
N PHE A 2 13.55 13.27 -19.28
CA PHE A 2 14.27 12.13 -19.90
C PHE A 2 13.41 10.90 -20.25
N ILE A 3 12.32 10.65 -19.53
CA ILE A 3 11.38 9.54 -19.82
C ILE A 3 10.55 9.79 -21.09
N ILE A 4 10.27 11.05 -21.42
CA ILE A 4 9.55 11.44 -22.64
C ILE A 4 10.43 11.21 -23.88
N PHE A 5 11.75 11.42 -23.75
CA PHE A 5 12.70 11.22 -24.85
C PHE A 5 12.87 9.74 -25.26
N ILE A 6 12.76 8.79 -24.33
CA ILE A 6 12.77 7.35 -24.65
C ILE A 6 11.46 6.96 -25.34
N TYR A 7 10.34 7.61 -24.99
CA TYR A 7 9.04 7.41 -25.63
C TYR A 7 9.01 7.89 -27.09
N ASP A 8 9.73 8.96 -27.43
CA ASP A 8 9.84 9.46 -28.80
C ASP A 8 10.91 8.73 -29.64
N ALA A 9 11.97 8.18 -29.02
CA ALA A 9 13.02 7.44 -29.74
C ALA A 9 12.54 6.06 -30.28
N LEU A 10 11.56 5.42 -29.62
CA LEU A 10 10.92 4.18 -30.08
C LEU A 10 9.81 4.41 -31.12
N ARG A 11 9.63 5.65 -31.59
CA ARG A 11 8.56 6.08 -32.49
C ARG A 11 9.00 6.18 -33.96
N ILE A 12 10.02 5.44 -34.38
CA ILE A 12 10.34 5.26 -35.80
C ILE A 12 9.28 4.32 -36.40
N ARG A 13 8.18 4.92 -36.88
CA ARG A 13 7.24 4.27 -37.80
C ARG A 13 8.01 3.84 -39.05
N VAL A 14 8.03 2.53 -39.32
CA VAL A 14 8.24 2.02 -40.67
C VAL A 14 7.08 2.56 -41.53
N ILE A 15 7.40 3.52 -42.38
CA ILE A 15 6.49 4.08 -43.39
C ILE A 15 6.36 3.01 -44.48
N PHE A 16 5.23 2.31 -44.53
CA PHE A 16 4.83 1.64 -45.77
C PHE A 16 4.09 2.66 -46.64
N PHE A 17 4.68 2.96 -47.79
CA PHE A 17 4.02 3.65 -48.90
C PHE A 17 2.78 2.84 -49.31
N THR A 18 1.60 3.47 -49.20
CA THR A 18 0.41 3.03 -49.92
C THR A 18 0.37 3.81 -51.23
N ASP A 19 0.61 3.14 -52.35
CA ASP A 19 0.19 3.64 -53.65
C ASP A 19 -0.60 2.56 -54.39
N ASN A 20 -1.88 2.89 -54.57
CA ASN A 20 -2.84 2.51 -55.61
C ASN A 20 -2.50 1.30 -56.50
N ALA A 21 -3.29 0.24 -56.37
CA ALA A 21 -3.47 -0.75 -57.43
C ALA A 21 -4.96 -0.82 -57.80
N ASP A 22 -5.28 -0.26 -58.96
CA ASP A 22 -6.54 -0.46 -59.66
C ASP A 22 -6.19 -1.13 -61.01
N LYS A 23 -6.90 -2.24 -61.27
CA LYS A 23 -6.99 -3.06 -62.50
C LYS A 23 -6.03 -4.24 -62.77
N PRO A 24 -6.56 -5.31 -63.41
CA PRO A 24 -5.95 -6.63 -63.49
C PRO A 24 -5.19 -6.85 -64.80
N THR A 25 -4.19 -7.73 -64.79
CA THR A 25 -3.68 -8.33 -66.03
C THR A 25 -3.23 -9.77 -65.78
N THR A 26 -3.79 -10.65 -66.61
CA THR A 26 -3.62 -12.10 -66.70
C THR A 26 -2.29 -12.54 -67.32
N VAL A 27 -2.06 -13.86 -67.25
CA VAL A 27 -1.13 -14.73 -68.03
C VAL A 27 0.34 -14.69 -67.50
N THR A 28 1.10 -15.77 -67.27
CA THR A 28 1.16 -17.13 -67.86
C THR A 28 1.95 -18.08 -66.93
N VAL A 29 1.61 -19.37 -66.95
CA VAL A 29 2.31 -20.50 -66.30
C VAL A 29 3.44 -21.03 -67.20
N ALA A 30 4.57 -21.46 -66.60
CA ALA A 30 5.36 -22.69 -66.87
C ALA A 30 6.88 -22.49 -66.61
N PRO A 31 7.72 -23.55 -66.51
CA PRO A 31 7.80 -24.51 -65.40
C PRO A 31 9.25 -24.73 -64.87
N HIS A 32 9.35 -25.48 -63.77
CA HIS A 32 10.48 -26.29 -63.28
C HIS A 32 11.90 -26.09 -63.85
N VAL A 33 12.84 -25.78 -62.96
CA VAL A 33 14.18 -26.41 -62.96
C VAL A 33 14.52 -26.86 -61.54
N THR A 34 14.67 -28.17 -61.41
CA THR A 34 15.15 -28.89 -60.23
C THR A 34 16.68 -28.88 -60.26
N SER A 35 17.34 -28.42 -59.21
CA SER A 35 18.72 -28.82 -58.92
C SER A 35 18.90 -29.02 -57.42
N GLN A 36 19.20 -30.27 -57.07
CA GLN A 36 19.57 -30.76 -55.75
C GLN A 36 21.01 -30.35 -55.38
N LEU A 37 21.33 -30.54 -54.09
CA LEU A 37 22.60 -30.43 -53.36
C LEU A 37 22.72 -29.07 -52.63
N SER A 38 22.78 -29.00 -51.30
CA SER A 38 23.47 -29.87 -50.35
C SER A 38 22.80 -29.88 -48.96
N GLN A 39 22.74 -31.07 -48.36
CA GLN A 39 22.34 -31.35 -46.98
C GLN A 39 23.44 -30.97 -45.98
N SER A 40 23.04 -30.28 -44.90
CA SER A 40 23.61 -30.13 -43.54
C SER A 40 23.02 -28.81 -43.02
N ASP A 41 22.15 -28.73 -42.02
CA ASP A 41 22.04 -29.44 -40.76
C ASP A 41 20.56 -29.68 -40.42
N SER A 42 20.16 -30.95 -40.33
CA SER A 42 18.84 -31.37 -39.85
C SER A 42 19.02 -32.43 -38.77
N THR A 43 19.80 -32.11 -37.75
CA THR A 43 20.06 -32.99 -36.59
C THR A 43 19.92 -32.20 -35.30
N SER A 44 18.70 -31.73 -35.03
CA SER A 44 18.26 -31.35 -33.68
C SER A 44 16.76 -31.58 -33.42
N LEU A 45 16.02 -32.13 -34.39
CA LEU A 45 14.57 -32.36 -34.29
C LEU A 45 14.17 -33.81 -33.96
N GLU A 46 15.12 -34.74 -33.86
CA GLU A 46 14.83 -36.16 -33.65
C GLU A 46 15.51 -36.74 -32.41
N THR A 47 15.21 -36.18 -31.24
CA THR A 47 15.16 -36.92 -29.95
C THR A 47 14.50 -36.04 -28.89
N ARG A 48 13.21 -35.72 -29.04
CA ARG A 48 12.38 -35.26 -27.91
C ARG A 48 11.54 -36.43 -27.43
N SER A 49 11.65 -36.74 -26.14
CA SER A 49 10.87 -37.78 -25.45
C SER A 49 9.38 -37.57 -25.69
N LYS A 50 8.67 -38.64 -26.07
CA LYS A 50 7.26 -38.66 -26.48
C LYS A 50 6.23 -38.35 -25.36
N ASP A 51 6.65 -37.80 -24.23
CA ASP A 51 5.81 -37.56 -23.05
C ASP A 51 5.69 -36.08 -22.65
N GLU A 52 6.15 -35.14 -23.49
CA GLU A 52 5.92 -33.72 -23.24
C GLU A 52 4.47 -33.35 -23.57
N SER A 53 3.73 -32.89 -22.54
CA SER A 53 2.35 -32.43 -22.67
C SER A 53 2.23 -31.33 -23.74
N GLN A 54 1.16 -31.36 -24.54
CA GLN A 54 0.90 -30.40 -25.62
C GLN A 54 0.99 -28.93 -25.17
N SER A 55 0.71 -28.65 -23.90
CA SER A 55 0.85 -27.35 -23.25
C SER A 55 2.28 -26.84 -23.17
N VAL A 56 3.24 -27.69 -22.79
CA VAL A 56 4.68 -27.37 -22.69
C VAL A 56 5.24 -27.00 -24.06
N ARG A 57 4.84 -27.72 -25.10
CA ARG A 57 5.23 -27.40 -26.47
C ARG A 57 4.70 -26.03 -26.93
N ALA A 58 3.45 -25.71 -26.60
CA ALA A 58 2.88 -24.40 -26.91
C ALA A 58 3.60 -23.26 -26.14
N ALA A 59 3.96 -23.49 -24.88
CA ALA A 59 4.75 -22.55 -24.08
C ALA A 59 6.16 -22.32 -24.67
N PHE A 60 6.83 -23.39 -25.13
CA PHE A 60 8.11 -23.31 -25.83
C PHE A 60 7.99 -22.49 -27.13
N GLU A 61 7.02 -22.82 -27.99
CA GLU A 61 6.80 -22.12 -29.26
C GLU A 61 6.49 -20.63 -29.05
N HIS A 62 5.81 -20.29 -27.95
CA HIS A 62 5.56 -18.91 -27.54
C HIS A 62 6.87 -18.16 -27.18
N ILE A 63 7.72 -18.75 -26.34
CA ILE A 63 9.01 -18.15 -25.97
C ILE A 63 9.90 -17.96 -27.21
N GLU A 64 9.93 -18.94 -28.10
CA GLU A 64 10.66 -18.85 -29.37
C GLU A 64 10.09 -17.75 -30.29
N SER A 65 8.77 -17.54 -30.28
CA SER A 65 8.14 -16.44 -31.01
C SER A 65 8.59 -15.07 -30.50
N ILE A 66 8.69 -14.91 -29.18
CA ILE A 66 9.20 -13.69 -28.55
C ILE A 66 10.66 -13.45 -28.97
N ARG A 67 11.50 -14.49 -28.93
CA ARG A 67 12.91 -14.41 -29.36
C ARG A 67 13.06 -14.01 -30.82
N ARG A 68 12.25 -14.58 -31.72
CA ARG A 68 12.19 -14.17 -33.14
C ARG A 68 11.79 -12.70 -33.30
N GLY A 69 10.85 -12.22 -32.48
CA GLY A 69 10.44 -10.82 -32.44
C GLY A 69 11.58 -9.85 -32.09
N PHE A 70 12.59 -10.30 -31.35
CA PHE A 70 13.81 -9.54 -31.06
C PHE A 70 14.87 -9.62 -32.17
N GLY A 71 14.60 -10.30 -33.29
CA GLY A 71 15.54 -10.42 -34.40
C GLY A 71 16.58 -11.54 -34.24
N VAL A 72 16.27 -12.54 -33.40
CA VAL A 72 17.05 -13.79 -33.31
C VAL A 72 16.52 -14.75 -34.38
N ASP A 73 17.40 -15.35 -35.17
CA ASP A 73 17.07 -16.30 -36.26
C ASP A 73 16.15 -15.76 -37.36
N SER A 74 16.02 -14.44 -37.49
CA SER A 74 15.13 -13.78 -38.46
C SER A 74 15.65 -13.74 -39.90
N GLY A 75 16.77 -14.42 -40.20
CA GLY A 75 17.33 -14.50 -41.56
C GLY A 75 17.74 -13.15 -42.17
N LEU A 76 18.03 -12.15 -41.33
CA LEU A 76 18.46 -10.82 -41.77
C LEU A 76 19.87 -10.89 -42.37
N ASP A 77 20.14 -10.00 -43.32
CA ASP A 77 21.48 -9.83 -43.88
C ASP A 77 22.47 -9.27 -42.83
N ALA A 78 23.78 -9.41 -43.09
CA ALA A 78 24.82 -9.00 -42.14
C ALA A 78 24.74 -7.51 -41.74
N SER A 79 24.19 -6.67 -42.64
CA SER A 79 23.94 -5.25 -42.39
C SER A 79 22.76 -5.03 -41.43
N GLY A 80 21.62 -5.71 -41.66
CA GLY A 80 20.46 -5.67 -40.77
C GLY A 80 20.78 -6.19 -39.37
N GLN A 81 21.57 -7.27 -39.26
CA GLN A 81 21.99 -7.81 -37.97
C GLN A 81 22.87 -6.82 -37.19
N SER A 82 23.76 -6.09 -37.85
CA SER A 82 24.60 -5.07 -37.22
C SER A 82 23.77 -3.91 -36.65
N ILE A 83 22.76 -3.44 -37.39
CA ILE A 83 21.86 -2.36 -36.94
C ILE A 83 21.04 -2.81 -35.72
N VAL A 84 20.44 -4.01 -35.79
CA VAL A 84 19.70 -4.59 -34.66
C VAL A 84 20.62 -4.69 -33.46
N ASN A 85 21.82 -5.24 -33.62
CA ASN A 85 22.75 -5.42 -32.52
C ASN A 85 23.17 -4.10 -31.84
N ASN A 86 23.38 -3.04 -32.63
CA ASN A 86 23.70 -1.72 -32.10
C ASN A 86 22.53 -1.13 -31.28
N LEU A 87 21.29 -1.26 -31.77
CA LEU A 87 20.09 -0.83 -31.04
C LEU A 87 19.89 -1.63 -29.76
N GLN A 88 20.08 -2.94 -29.83
CA GLN A 88 20.01 -3.84 -28.68
C GLN A 88 21.01 -3.44 -27.59
N GLY A 89 22.26 -3.17 -27.96
CA GLY A 89 23.29 -2.69 -27.02
C GLY A 89 22.96 -1.32 -26.42
N MET A 90 22.30 -0.42 -27.15
CA MET A 90 21.83 0.86 -26.59
C MET A 90 20.72 0.68 -25.55
N ILE A 91 19.76 -0.22 -25.81
CA ILE A 91 18.67 -0.54 -24.89
C ILE A 91 19.24 -1.17 -23.61
N GLU A 92 20.17 -2.11 -23.76
CA GLU A 92 20.81 -2.80 -22.63
C GLU A 92 21.54 -1.82 -21.71
N ARG A 93 22.38 -0.93 -22.25
CA ARG A 93 23.07 0.10 -21.45
C ARG A 93 22.09 1.04 -20.76
N SER A 94 20.99 1.37 -21.43
CA SER A 94 19.95 2.25 -20.86
C SER A 94 19.19 1.55 -19.73
N LEU A 95 18.85 0.27 -19.88
CA LEU A 95 18.21 -0.55 -18.85
C LEU A 95 19.12 -0.77 -17.64
N GLN A 96 20.40 -1.04 -17.87
CA GLN A 96 21.38 -1.20 -16.81
C GLN A 96 21.53 0.09 -16.00
N LYS A 97 21.68 1.23 -16.69
CA LYS A 97 21.76 2.53 -16.02
C LYS A 97 20.47 2.87 -15.28
N LEU A 98 19.32 2.61 -15.89
CA LEU A 98 18.01 2.83 -15.27
C LEU A 98 17.82 1.95 -14.03
N SER A 99 18.22 0.67 -14.08
CA SER A 99 18.14 -0.23 -12.93
C SER A 99 19.02 0.26 -11.78
N ASN A 100 20.27 0.65 -12.07
CA ASN A 100 21.21 1.12 -11.05
C ASN A 100 20.81 2.48 -10.46
N ASP A 101 20.34 3.42 -11.29
CA ASP A 101 19.99 4.78 -10.86
C ASP A 101 18.65 4.80 -10.08
N LEU A 102 17.71 3.90 -10.40
CA LEU A 102 16.39 3.84 -9.77
C LEU A 102 16.32 2.96 -8.53
N TYR A 103 17.05 1.84 -8.53
CA TYR A 103 16.97 0.81 -7.49
C TYR A 103 18.23 0.79 -6.61
N SER A 104 18.82 1.97 -6.38
CA SER A 104 20.01 2.15 -5.54
C SER A 104 19.76 1.87 -4.06
N GLU A 105 18.49 1.82 -3.63
CA GLU A 105 18.12 1.44 -2.26
C GLU A 105 18.03 -0.08 -2.08
N GLN A 106 18.70 -0.54 -1.02
CA GLN A 106 18.73 -1.92 -0.57
C GLN A 106 17.31 -2.42 -0.22
N GLY A 107 16.91 -3.60 -0.70
CA GLY A 107 15.59 -4.21 -0.44
C GLY A 107 14.44 -3.80 -1.38
N HIS A 108 14.63 -2.86 -2.31
CA HIS A 108 13.55 -2.42 -3.22
C HIS A 108 13.01 -3.54 -4.12
N PHE A 109 13.86 -4.48 -4.55
CA PHE A 109 13.41 -5.61 -5.38
C PHE A 109 12.41 -6.52 -4.65
N VAL A 110 12.53 -6.65 -3.32
CA VAL A 110 11.63 -7.49 -2.52
C VAL A 110 10.23 -6.90 -2.51
N LEU A 111 10.15 -5.57 -2.35
CA LEU A 111 8.91 -4.80 -2.41
C LEU A 111 8.20 -4.95 -3.76
N GLU A 112 8.95 -4.88 -4.87
CA GLU A 112 8.39 -5.09 -6.22
C GLU A 112 7.89 -6.53 -6.43
N LEU A 113 8.59 -7.54 -5.89
CA LEU A 113 8.13 -8.93 -5.94
C LEU A 113 6.86 -9.15 -5.10
N ILE A 114 6.75 -8.51 -3.93
CA ILE A 114 5.53 -8.54 -3.11
C ILE A 114 4.35 -7.91 -3.87
N GLN A 115 4.55 -6.78 -4.56
CA GLN A 115 3.51 -6.17 -5.39
C GLN A 115 3.09 -7.09 -6.55
N ASN A 116 4.05 -7.69 -7.25
CA ASN A 116 3.73 -8.63 -8.32
C ASN A 116 2.90 -9.80 -7.81
N ALA A 117 3.25 -10.36 -6.64
CA ALA A 117 2.46 -11.40 -6.00
C ALA A 117 1.06 -10.91 -5.59
N ASP A 118 0.91 -9.69 -5.08
CA ASP A 118 -0.41 -9.15 -4.73
C ASP A 118 -1.32 -8.95 -5.95
N ASP A 119 -0.74 -8.64 -7.11
CA ASP A 119 -1.47 -8.45 -8.37
C ASP A 119 -1.85 -9.77 -9.06
N ASN A 120 -1.22 -10.88 -8.67
CA ASN A 120 -1.49 -12.22 -9.21
C ASN A 120 -2.90 -12.71 -8.88
N GLN A 121 -3.38 -13.67 -9.66
CA GLN A 121 -4.68 -14.30 -9.44
C GLN A 121 -4.51 -15.59 -8.62
N TYR A 122 -5.43 -15.83 -7.71
CA TYR A 122 -5.39 -16.96 -6.79
C TYR A 122 -6.70 -17.77 -6.89
N ALA A 123 -6.63 -19.07 -6.63
CA ALA A 123 -7.82 -19.90 -6.52
C ALA A 123 -8.66 -19.47 -5.29
N SER A 124 -9.99 -19.65 -5.36
CA SER A 124 -10.91 -19.21 -4.30
C SER A 124 -10.68 -19.88 -2.95
N ASP A 125 -10.19 -21.13 -2.96
CA ASP A 125 -10.05 -21.96 -1.76
C ASP A 125 -8.63 -21.98 -1.17
N CYS A 126 -7.73 -21.14 -1.70
CA CYS A 126 -6.35 -21.06 -1.21
C CYS A 126 -6.10 -19.79 -0.40
N LEU A 127 -5.14 -19.85 0.53
CA LEU A 127 -4.63 -18.67 1.21
C LEU A 127 -3.52 -18.04 0.34
N PRO A 128 -3.71 -16.85 -0.24
CA PRO A 128 -2.69 -16.22 -1.09
C PRO A 128 -1.40 -15.97 -0.31
N THR A 129 -0.33 -16.67 -0.71
CA THR A 129 0.93 -16.75 0.04
C THR A 129 2.14 -16.53 -0.85
N LEU A 130 3.09 -15.74 -0.36
CA LEU A 130 4.40 -15.53 -0.98
C LEU A 130 5.49 -16.01 -0.02
N ARG A 131 6.35 -16.93 -0.46
CA ARG A 131 7.44 -17.50 0.35
C ARG A 131 8.79 -17.13 -0.27
N PHE A 132 9.65 -16.52 0.53
CA PHE A 132 11.06 -16.27 0.24
C PHE A 132 11.91 -17.33 0.97
N VAL A 133 12.70 -18.08 0.23
CA VAL A 133 13.69 -19.01 0.79
C VAL A 133 15.09 -18.46 0.49
N LEU A 134 15.80 -18.06 1.53
CA LEU A 134 17.10 -17.40 1.46
C LEU A 134 18.21 -18.42 1.69
N SER A 135 19.17 -18.50 0.78
CA SER A 135 20.37 -19.33 0.92
C SER A 135 21.61 -18.56 0.48
N ASP A 136 22.80 -19.06 0.83
CA ASP A 136 24.07 -18.42 0.46
C ASP A 136 24.29 -18.31 -1.05
N LYS A 137 23.57 -19.12 -1.85
CA LYS A 137 23.76 -19.24 -3.30
C LYS A 137 22.62 -18.66 -4.12
N ARG A 138 21.40 -18.69 -3.58
CA ARG A 138 20.19 -18.25 -4.30
C ARG A 138 19.10 -17.74 -3.37
N ILE A 139 18.21 -16.91 -3.92
CA ILE A 139 16.89 -16.62 -3.35
C ILE A 139 15.86 -17.38 -4.19
N LEU A 140 14.98 -18.15 -3.54
CA LEU A 140 13.78 -18.68 -4.19
C LEU A 140 12.57 -17.87 -3.76
N VAL A 141 11.75 -17.46 -4.72
CA VAL A 141 10.52 -16.70 -4.50
C VAL A 141 9.37 -17.56 -5.01
N CYS A 142 8.57 -18.09 -4.10
CA CYS A 142 7.52 -19.05 -4.40
C CYS A 142 6.15 -18.41 -4.16
N ASN A 143 5.25 -18.52 -5.12
CA ASN A 143 3.89 -17.98 -5.03
C ASN A 143 2.86 -19.03 -5.46
N ASN A 144 1.83 -19.23 -4.66
CA ASN A 144 0.76 -20.21 -4.89
C ASN A 144 -0.38 -19.66 -5.75
N GLU A 145 -0.06 -18.74 -6.66
CA GLU A 145 -1.01 -18.18 -7.61
C GLU A 145 -1.49 -19.22 -8.63
N ILE A 146 -2.38 -18.82 -9.54
CA ILE A 146 -2.73 -19.64 -10.69
C ILE A 146 -1.55 -19.80 -11.65
N GLY A 147 -0.57 -18.90 -11.69
CA GLY A 147 0.60 -19.03 -12.56
C GLY A 147 0.44 -18.40 -13.94
N PHE A 148 1.55 -18.36 -14.67
CA PHE A 148 1.73 -17.48 -15.83
C PHE A 148 0.85 -17.87 -17.01
N GLN A 149 0.25 -16.85 -17.60
CA GLN A 149 -0.42 -16.88 -18.89
C GLN A 149 0.48 -16.24 -19.97
N PRO A 150 0.23 -16.47 -21.27
CA PRO A 150 1.00 -15.86 -22.36
C PRO A 150 1.18 -14.34 -22.19
N ASN A 151 0.10 -13.63 -21.83
CA ASN A 151 0.12 -12.18 -21.57
C ASN A 151 1.06 -11.79 -20.41
N ASN A 152 1.28 -12.65 -19.42
CA ASN A 152 2.23 -12.34 -18.34
C ASN A 152 3.67 -12.40 -18.86
N VAL A 153 3.96 -13.39 -19.70
CA VAL A 153 5.26 -13.58 -20.37
C VAL A 153 5.54 -12.42 -21.34
N ASP A 154 4.55 -11.99 -22.11
CA ASP A 154 4.69 -10.82 -22.99
C ASP A 154 4.97 -9.54 -22.21
N ALA A 155 4.28 -9.32 -21.08
CA ALA A 155 4.54 -8.16 -20.23
C ALA A 155 5.94 -8.14 -19.67
N ILE A 156 6.41 -9.26 -19.13
CA ILE A 156 7.72 -9.31 -18.49
C ILE A 156 8.85 -9.20 -19.52
N CYS A 157 8.62 -9.58 -20.78
CA CYS A 157 9.56 -9.42 -21.89
C CYS A 157 9.49 -8.05 -22.59
N ASN A 158 8.52 -7.19 -22.26
CA ASN A 158 8.42 -5.85 -22.85
C ASN A 158 8.86 -4.77 -21.85
N VAL A 159 9.62 -3.78 -22.32
CA VAL A 159 9.96 -2.58 -21.52
C VAL A 159 8.86 -1.54 -21.70
N GLY A 160 8.16 -1.19 -20.62
CA GLY A 160 7.20 -0.08 -20.63
C GLY A 160 5.83 -0.39 -21.25
N ALA A 161 5.58 -1.62 -21.71
CA ALA A 161 4.25 -2.11 -22.07
C ALA A 161 3.76 -3.09 -21.00
N THR A 162 2.88 -2.64 -20.09
CA THR A 162 2.27 -3.50 -19.09
C THR A 162 1.07 -4.24 -19.67
N THR A 163 0.92 -5.55 -19.44
CA THR A 163 -0.32 -6.29 -19.75
C THR A 163 -1.43 -6.06 -18.74
N LYS A 164 -1.15 -5.28 -17.69
CA LYS A 164 -2.15 -4.64 -16.82
C LYS A 164 -2.90 -3.57 -17.63
N GLY A 165 -3.78 -4.02 -18.53
CA GLY A 165 -4.60 -3.14 -19.34
C GLY A 165 -5.42 -2.21 -18.45
N LYS A 166 -5.43 -0.90 -18.78
CA LYS A 166 -6.40 0.13 -18.35
C LYS A 166 -7.16 -0.23 -17.07
N HIS A 167 -6.47 -0.26 -15.92
CA HIS A 167 -7.20 -0.43 -14.68
C HIS A 167 -8.13 0.79 -14.51
N LYS A 168 -9.43 0.56 -14.61
CA LYS A 168 -10.45 1.58 -14.29
C LYS A 168 -10.41 1.99 -12.81
N GLN A 169 -9.65 1.26 -11.99
CA GLN A 169 -9.46 1.50 -10.57
C GLN A 169 -7.96 1.56 -10.24
N GLY A 170 -7.50 2.71 -9.73
CA GLY A 170 -6.12 2.92 -9.31
C GLY A 170 -5.14 3.39 -10.41
N TYR A 171 -4.12 4.13 -9.99
CA TYR A 171 -3.14 4.83 -10.80
C TYR A 171 -1.72 4.22 -10.72
N ALA A 172 -1.37 3.51 -9.65
CA ALA A 172 -0.07 2.84 -9.50
C ALA A 172 0.02 1.52 -10.29
N GLY A 173 1.23 1.15 -10.73
CA GLY A 173 1.52 -0.15 -11.39
C GLY A 173 1.79 -0.10 -12.90
N HIS A 174 1.74 1.07 -13.54
CA HIS A 174 1.79 1.22 -15.01
C HIS A 174 3.19 1.21 -15.65
N LYS A 175 4.28 0.98 -14.89
CA LYS A 175 5.63 1.28 -15.41
C LYS A 175 6.34 0.09 -16.06
N GLY A 176 5.89 -1.15 -15.87
CA GLY A 176 6.43 -2.33 -16.57
C GLY A 176 7.94 -2.62 -16.35
N ILE A 177 8.55 -1.97 -15.35
CA ILE A 177 9.99 -2.06 -15.04
C ILE A 177 10.26 -2.75 -13.69
N GLY A 178 9.24 -2.95 -12.86
CA GLY A 178 9.38 -3.42 -11.47
C GLY A 178 10.13 -4.75 -11.32
N PHE A 179 9.81 -5.72 -12.17
CA PHE A 179 10.52 -7.01 -12.19
C PHE A 179 12.02 -6.86 -12.47
N LYS A 180 12.44 -5.86 -13.25
CA LYS A 180 13.86 -5.68 -13.61
C LYS A 180 14.75 -5.32 -12.41
N SER A 181 14.17 -4.91 -11.29
CA SER A 181 14.91 -4.73 -10.03
C SER A 181 15.59 -6.01 -9.52
N VAL A 182 15.14 -7.21 -9.92
CA VAL A 182 15.81 -8.47 -9.53
C VAL A 182 17.23 -8.60 -10.10
N PHE A 183 17.55 -7.86 -11.17
CA PHE A 183 18.88 -7.87 -11.77
C PHE A 183 19.95 -7.21 -10.89
N MET A 184 19.53 -6.48 -9.84
CA MET A 184 20.43 -5.96 -8.81
C MET A 184 21.05 -7.07 -7.95
N VAL A 185 20.39 -8.23 -7.85
CA VAL A 185 20.85 -9.35 -7.00
C VAL A 185 21.19 -10.60 -7.79
N SER A 186 20.70 -10.73 -9.03
CA SER A 186 20.92 -11.88 -9.89
C SER A 186 21.18 -11.49 -11.34
N ASN A 187 22.22 -12.05 -11.97
CA ASN A 187 22.47 -11.87 -13.41
C ASN A 187 21.68 -12.86 -14.28
N ARG A 188 21.08 -13.88 -13.67
CA ARG A 188 20.39 -14.95 -14.37
C ARG A 188 19.11 -15.35 -13.64
N PRO A 189 18.09 -14.48 -13.55
CA PRO A 189 16.83 -14.84 -12.92
C PRO A 189 16.09 -15.87 -13.78
N GLU A 190 15.60 -16.92 -13.13
CA GLU A 190 14.88 -18.03 -13.75
C GLU A 190 13.43 -18.01 -13.25
N ILE A 191 12.49 -18.27 -14.14
CA ILE A 191 11.05 -18.28 -13.86
C ILE A 191 10.51 -19.64 -14.25
N HIS A 192 9.88 -20.29 -13.28
CA HIS A 192 9.19 -21.56 -13.47
C HIS A 192 7.74 -21.36 -13.04
N SER A 193 6.80 -21.44 -13.97
CA SER A 193 5.38 -21.29 -13.69
C SER A 193 4.54 -22.16 -14.61
N ARG A 194 3.93 -23.20 -14.04
CA ARG A 194 3.27 -24.28 -14.81
C ARG A 194 4.16 -24.79 -15.94
N ASP A 195 3.70 -24.66 -17.19
CA ASP A 195 4.38 -25.09 -18.41
C ASP A 195 5.49 -24.13 -18.87
N TYR A 196 5.59 -22.93 -18.30
CA TYR A 196 6.62 -21.95 -18.67
C TYR A 196 7.87 -22.12 -17.81
N HIS A 197 8.98 -22.47 -18.45
CA HIS A 197 10.30 -22.54 -17.84
C HIS A 197 11.31 -21.77 -18.69
N PHE A 198 11.73 -20.60 -18.21
CA PHE A 198 12.65 -19.74 -18.95
C PHE A 198 13.51 -18.91 -17.99
N CYS A 199 14.64 -18.42 -18.48
CA CYS A 199 15.49 -17.49 -17.77
C CYS A 199 15.80 -16.25 -18.60
N PHE A 200 16.29 -15.24 -17.91
CA PHE A 200 16.99 -14.11 -18.50
C PHE A 200 18.48 -14.26 -18.17
N ASP A 201 19.38 -13.80 -19.03
CA ASP A 201 20.82 -13.92 -18.79
C ASP A 201 21.55 -12.65 -19.23
N THR A 202 22.17 -11.98 -18.26
CA THR A 202 23.00 -10.77 -18.46
C THR A 202 24.49 -11.00 -18.18
N ALA A 203 24.89 -12.23 -17.84
CA ALA A 203 26.24 -12.54 -17.33
C ALA A 203 27.33 -12.45 -18.40
N ASP A 204 26.99 -12.79 -19.65
CA ASP A 204 27.99 -13.16 -20.65
C ASP A 204 28.18 -12.13 -21.78
N GLY A 205 27.33 -11.10 -21.89
CA GLY A 205 27.35 -10.12 -23.00
C GLY A 205 27.15 -10.73 -24.41
N LYS A 206 27.16 -12.06 -24.54
CA LYS A 206 26.83 -12.82 -25.74
C LYS A 206 25.35 -12.66 -26.08
N GLU A 207 24.52 -12.57 -25.05
CA GLU A 207 23.09 -12.36 -25.16
C GLU A 207 22.77 -10.85 -25.05
N GLN A 208 22.75 -10.14 -26.18
CA GLN A 208 22.36 -8.72 -26.24
C GLN A 208 20.91 -8.52 -25.75
N ILE A 209 20.63 -7.54 -24.89
CA ILE A 209 19.33 -7.35 -24.21
C ILE A 209 18.85 -8.49 -23.28
N GLY A 210 19.79 -9.14 -22.59
CA GLY A 210 19.51 -10.19 -21.59
C GLY A 210 18.44 -9.85 -20.55
N TYR A 211 18.18 -8.58 -20.29
CA TYR A 211 17.13 -8.11 -19.36
C TYR A 211 15.70 -8.43 -19.78
N ILE A 212 15.43 -8.64 -21.07
CA ILE A 212 14.07 -8.80 -21.61
C ILE A 212 13.91 -9.94 -22.59
N ARG A 213 15.01 -10.50 -23.11
CA ARG A 213 14.96 -11.66 -23.98
C ARG A 213 14.88 -12.95 -23.14
N PRO A 214 13.78 -13.72 -23.22
CA PRO A 214 13.70 -15.00 -22.51
C PRO A 214 14.52 -16.07 -23.22
N ILE A 215 15.05 -17.03 -22.45
CA ILE A 215 15.75 -18.22 -22.91
C ILE A 215 15.03 -19.43 -22.30
N TRP A 216 14.56 -20.37 -23.13
CA TRP A 216 13.87 -21.55 -22.65
C TRP A 216 14.79 -22.48 -21.83
N LEU A 217 14.22 -23.14 -20.82
CA LEU A 217 14.91 -24.13 -19.99
C LEU A 217 14.21 -25.48 -20.11
N ASP A 218 14.89 -26.47 -20.69
CA ASP A 218 14.36 -27.84 -20.84
C ASP A 218 14.32 -28.62 -19.52
N LYS A 219 15.22 -28.27 -18.57
CA LYS A 219 15.28 -28.88 -17.23
C LYS A 219 15.67 -27.83 -16.20
N CYS A 220 15.08 -27.93 -15.01
CA CYS A 220 15.65 -27.30 -13.82
C CYS A 220 16.64 -28.29 -13.20
N ASP A 221 17.90 -27.90 -13.07
CA ASP A 221 18.98 -28.76 -12.57
C ASP A 221 18.89 -29.06 -11.06
N GLU A 222 17.98 -28.40 -10.33
CA GLU A 222 17.81 -28.55 -8.89
C GLU A 222 16.34 -28.80 -8.52
N LEU A 223 16.11 -29.49 -7.40
CA LEU A 223 14.78 -29.76 -6.83
C LEU A 223 14.10 -28.43 -6.46
N LEU A 224 13.21 -27.95 -7.32
CA LEU A 224 12.26 -26.89 -6.99
C LEU A 224 11.23 -27.41 -5.97
N PRO A 225 10.62 -26.53 -5.16
CA PRO A 225 9.46 -26.89 -4.35
C PRO A 225 8.36 -27.53 -5.21
N SER A 226 7.55 -28.41 -4.63
CA SER A 226 6.49 -29.10 -5.36
C SER A 226 5.59 -28.10 -6.10
N ALA A 227 5.43 -28.29 -7.41
CA ALA A 227 4.56 -27.46 -8.25
C ALA A 227 3.07 -27.53 -7.83
N GLU A 228 2.70 -28.55 -7.06
CA GLU A 228 1.36 -28.69 -6.46
C GLU A 228 1.13 -27.68 -5.32
N GLU A 229 2.19 -27.26 -4.61
CA GLU A 229 2.12 -26.28 -3.53
C GLU A 229 2.48 -24.87 -4.03
N TRP A 230 3.43 -24.77 -4.97
CA TRP A 230 3.99 -23.52 -5.48
C TRP A 230 3.94 -23.46 -7.00
N THR A 231 2.86 -22.93 -7.55
CA THR A 231 2.65 -22.85 -9.00
C THR A 231 3.70 -22.00 -9.72
N THR A 232 4.10 -20.87 -9.11
CA THR A 232 5.15 -20.00 -9.63
C THR A 232 6.35 -20.00 -8.69
N CYS A 233 7.52 -20.30 -9.21
CA CYS A 233 8.80 -20.21 -8.52
C CYS A 233 9.79 -19.38 -9.35
N ILE A 234 10.29 -18.30 -8.77
CA ILE A 234 11.34 -17.48 -9.36
C ILE A 234 12.65 -17.80 -8.61
N ARG A 235 13.64 -18.28 -9.33
CA ARG A 235 14.97 -18.59 -8.80
C ARG A 235 15.92 -17.47 -9.18
N LEU A 236 16.55 -16.89 -8.15
CA LEU A 236 17.50 -15.79 -8.29
C LEU A 236 18.87 -16.26 -7.79
N PRO A 237 19.73 -16.80 -8.67
CA PRO A 237 21.14 -17.05 -8.36
C PRO A 237 21.83 -15.75 -7.95
N ILE A 238 22.50 -15.77 -6.81
CA ILE A 238 23.02 -14.55 -6.20
C ILE A 238 24.36 -14.15 -6.82
N GLN A 239 24.48 -12.86 -7.16
CA GLN A 239 25.77 -12.26 -7.51
C GLN A 239 26.66 -12.10 -6.27
N ARG A 240 27.94 -12.47 -6.39
CA ARG A 240 28.91 -12.43 -5.28
C ARG A 240 28.97 -11.04 -4.63
N GLY A 241 28.81 -10.99 -3.30
CA GLY A 241 28.99 -9.76 -2.50
C GLY A 241 27.71 -9.01 -2.12
N SER A 242 26.52 -9.50 -2.52
CA SER A 242 25.26 -8.92 -2.05
C SER A 242 24.95 -9.36 -0.60
N ARG A 243 24.66 -8.40 0.27
CA ARG A 243 24.20 -8.67 1.65
C ARG A 243 22.70 -8.92 1.61
N LEU A 244 22.32 -10.20 1.69
CA LEU A 244 20.94 -10.64 1.50
C LEU A 244 20.06 -10.32 2.70
N GLU A 245 20.53 -10.61 3.91
CA GLU A 245 19.74 -10.50 5.14
C GLU A 245 19.25 -9.06 5.37
N GLU A 246 20.13 -8.08 5.15
CA GLU A 246 19.81 -6.64 5.25
C GLU A 246 18.65 -6.21 4.32
N ASN A 247 18.41 -6.92 3.20
CA ASN A 247 17.27 -6.63 2.30
C ASN A 247 15.92 -7.06 2.90
N PHE A 248 15.91 -8.04 3.80
CA PHE A 248 14.70 -8.63 4.38
C PHE A 248 14.42 -8.17 5.81
N ASP A 249 15.41 -7.60 6.51
CA ASP A 249 15.27 -7.11 7.88
C ASP A 249 14.17 -6.04 8.02
N ASN A 250 14.08 -5.15 7.02
CA ASN A 250 13.11 -4.05 6.99
C ASN A 250 11.68 -4.50 6.68
N ILE A 251 11.45 -5.77 6.36
CA ILE A 251 10.11 -6.28 6.09
C ILE A 251 9.33 -6.38 7.39
N GLN A 252 8.16 -5.76 7.40
CA GLN A 252 7.26 -5.69 8.54
C GLN A 252 5.89 -6.27 8.17
N ALA A 253 5.18 -6.84 9.15
CA ALA A 253 3.81 -7.32 8.96
C ALA A 253 2.86 -6.26 8.36
N LYS A 254 3.14 -4.97 8.64
CA LYS A 254 2.38 -3.80 8.13
C LYS A 254 2.28 -3.73 6.62
N LEU A 255 3.19 -4.37 5.88
CA LEU A 255 3.10 -4.45 4.42
C LEU A 255 1.77 -5.06 3.98
N LEU A 256 1.27 -6.08 4.68
CA LEU A 256 0.03 -6.78 4.35
C LEU A 256 -1.24 -5.93 4.54
N LEU A 257 -1.16 -4.80 5.25
CA LEU A 257 -2.34 -4.04 5.72
C LEU A 257 -3.20 -3.50 4.56
N PHE A 258 -2.56 -3.11 3.45
CA PHE A 258 -3.24 -2.52 2.29
C PHE A 258 -3.06 -3.33 1.01
N LEU A 259 -2.46 -4.52 1.09
CA LEU A 259 -2.44 -5.46 -0.03
C LEU A 259 -3.86 -5.96 -0.30
N ASN A 260 -4.17 -6.16 -1.58
CA ASN A 260 -5.51 -6.48 -2.04
C ASN A 260 -5.79 -7.98 -1.88
N ARG A 261 -4.88 -8.83 -2.34
CA ARG A 261 -5.04 -10.28 -2.45
C ARG A 261 -4.12 -11.05 -1.52
N LEU A 262 -2.86 -10.66 -1.41
CA LEU A 262 -1.88 -11.37 -0.60
C LEU A 262 -2.30 -11.33 0.88
N ARG A 263 -2.23 -12.48 1.55
CA ARG A 263 -2.61 -12.62 2.98
C ARG A 263 -1.47 -13.12 3.85
N ARG A 264 -0.48 -13.79 3.25
CA ARG A 264 0.64 -14.35 3.99
C ARG A 264 1.97 -14.13 3.27
N ILE A 265 2.99 -13.72 4.01
CA ILE A 265 4.38 -13.62 3.55
C ILE A 265 5.24 -14.47 4.47
N GLU A 266 6.04 -15.35 3.90
CA GLU A 266 6.96 -16.21 4.63
C GLU A 266 8.39 -15.90 4.20
N ILE A 267 9.28 -15.73 5.17
CA ILE A 267 10.72 -15.57 4.95
C ILE A 267 11.38 -16.70 5.71
N VAL A 268 12.13 -17.53 5.00
CA VAL A 268 12.81 -18.72 5.55
C VAL A 268 14.28 -18.64 5.21
N GLY A 269 15.13 -18.47 6.22
CA GLY A 269 16.57 -18.67 6.09
C GLY A 269 16.92 -20.16 5.99
N GLN A 270 17.82 -20.51 5.07
CA GLN A 270 18.46 -21.81 4.92
C GLN A 270 19.96 -21.58 4.71
N LEU A 271 20.63 -21.03 5.73
CA LEU A 271 22.07 -20.73 5.65
C LEU A 271 22.91 -21.91 6.13
N SER A 272 23.99 -22.19 5.41
CA SER A 272 24.81 -23.40 5.62
C SER A 272 25.79 -23.28 6.78
N SER A 273 25.88 -22.12 7.44
CA SER A 273 26.90 -21.81 8.45
C SER A 273 26.30 -21.75 9.86
N ALA A 274 26.82 -22.60 10.75
CA ALA A 274 26.35 -22.89 12.10
C ALA A 274 26.41 -21.72 13.14
N THR A 275 26.44 -20.46 12.71
CA THR A 275 26.61 -19.29 13.60
C THR A 275 25.57 -18.17 13.41
N THR A 276 24.69 -18.26 12.41
CA THR A 276 23.53 -17.37 12.29
C THR A 276 22.27 -18.24 12.34
N ASN A 277 21.42 -17.99 13.34
CA ASN A 277 20.17 -18.71 13.54
C ASN A 277 19.38 -18.77 12.22
N ASP A 278 18.80 -19.91 11.87
CA ASP A 278 17.80 -20.05 10.80
C ASP A 278 16.61 -19.11 11.13
N GLN A 279 16.68 -17.86 10.70
CA GLN A 279 15.65 -16.88 11.01
C GLN A 279 14.49 -17.07 10.03
N SER A 280 13.48 -17.80 10.47
CA SER A 280 12.16 -17.82 9.86
C SER A 280 11.25 -16.74 10.45
N ARG A 281 10.60 -15.98 9.57
CA ARG A 281 9.59 -14.97 9.91
C ARG A 281 8.37 -15.18 9.03
N ILE A 282 7.20 -15.33 9.66
CA ILE A 282 5.93 -15.52 8.96
C ILE A 282 5.00 -14.39 9.33
N PHE A 283 4.54 -13.65 8.33
CA PHE A 283 3.56 -12.58 8.47
C PHE A 283 2.22 -13.06 7.92
N THR A 284 1.16 -12.93 8.72
CA THR A 284 -0.20 -13.32 8.32
C THR A 284 -1.16 -12.18 8.61
N ARG A 285 -2.06 -11.92 7.67
CA ARG A 285 -3.16 -10.96 7.83
C ARG A 285 -4.48 -11.70 7.96
N ILE A 286 -5.23 -11.35 9.00
CA ILE A 286 -6.57 -11.86 9.29
C ILE A 286 -7.53 -10.66 9.33
N ASP A 287 -8.56 -10.71 8.51
CA ASP A 287 -9.57 -9.65 8.41
C ASP A 287 -10.78 -10.02 9.29
N HIS A 288 -11.05 -9.20 10.30
CA HIS A 288 -12.19 -9.34 11.21
C HIS A 288 -13.25 -8.28 10.90
N ALA A 289 -14.51 -8.52 11.32
CA ALA A 289 -15.63 -7.58 11.16
C ALA A 289 -15.72 -6.99 9.74
N ASN A 290 -15.76 -7.85 8.72
CA ASN A 290 -15.79 -7.48 7.29
C ASN A 290 -14.61 -6.58 6.83
N GLY A 291 -13.46 -6.67 7.51
CA GLY A 291 -12.23 -5.94 7.15
C GLY A 291 -12.08 -4.57 7.82
N GLU A 292 -12.94 -4.24 8.78
CA GLU A 292 -12.77 -3.03 9.61
C GLU A 292 -11.62 -3.20 10.61
N ILE A 293 -11.45 -4.40 11.16
CA ILE A 293 -10.37 -4.71 12.10
C ILE A 293 -9.44 -5.71 11.44
N ILE A 294 -8.17 -5.35 11.32
CA ILE A 294 -7.15 -6.21 10.71
C ILE A 294 -6.18 -6.64 11.80
N GLU A 295 -6.03 -7.95 11.95
CA GLU A 295 -5.01 -8.56 12.79
C GLU A 295 -3.81 -8.97 11.94
N LEU A 296 -2.66 -8.42 12.27
CA LEU A 296 -1.37 -8.75 11.67
C LEU A 296 -0.58 -9.59 12.68
N GLN A 297 -0.32 -10.83 12.31
CA GLN A 297 0.48 -11.75 13.11
C GLN A 297 1.89 -11.85 12.53
N GLU A 298 2.91 -11.76 13.39
CA GLU A 298 4.29 -12.07 13.05
C GLU A 298 4.77 -13.22 13.95
N THR A 299 5.08 -14.35 13.32
CA THR A 299 5.63 -15.53 13.97
C THR A 299 7.13 -15.60 13.69
N THR A 300 7.94 -15.59 14.75
CA THR A 300 9.39 -15.76 14.65
C THR A 300 9.80 -17.22 14.84
N THR A 301 11.05 -17.54 14.56
CA THR A 301 11.64 -18.90 14.63
C THR A 301 11.42 -19.59 15.97
N ASN A 302 11.40 -18.82 17.07
CA ASN A 302 11.19 -19.35 18.42
C ASN A 302 9.71 -19.71 18.68
N GLY A 303 8.85 -19.66 17.66
CA GLY A 303 7.40 -19.85 17.78
C GLY A 303 6.69 -18.70 18.47
N THR A 304 7.39 -17.60 18.76
CA THR A 304 6.79 -16.42 19.39
C THR A 304 5.90 -15.73 18.35
N VAL A 305 4.60 -15.66 18.66
CA VAL A 305 3.62 -14.98 17.83
C VAL A 305 3.35 -13.61 18.44
N THR A 306 3.73 -12.56 17.72
CA THR A 306 3.33 -11.19 18.04
C THR A 306 2.08 -10.85 17.22
N LYS A 307 1.08 -10.25 17.86
CA LYS A 307 -0.19 -9.90 17.22
C LYS A 307 -0.37 -8.39 17.25
N ASN A 308 -0.72 -7.79 16.12
CA ASN A 308 -1.00 -6.38 16.01
C ASN A 308 -2.38 -6.12 15.39
N LEU A 309 -3.25 -5.44 16.14
CA LEU A 309 -4.60 -5.09 15.71
C LEU A 309 -4.62 -3.66 15.16
N TRP A 310 -5.29 -3.49 14.04
CA TRP A 310 -5.44 -2.21 13.35
C TRP A 310 -6.90 -1.96 13.00
N LEU A 311 -7.39 -0.75 13.29
CA LEU A 311 -8.66 -0.27 12.75
C LEU A 311 -8.40 0.34 11.38
N VAL A 312 -8.96 -0.24 10.32
CA VAL A 312 -8.77 0.23 8.95
C VAL A 312 -10.07 0.76 8.39
N VAL A 313 -10.08 2.03 8.03
CA VAL A 313 -11.22 2.71 7.43
C VAL A 313 -10.89 3.05 5.99
N LYS A 314 -11.68 2.51 5.06
CA LYS A 314 -11.48 2.64 3.62
C LYS A 314 -12.62 3.43 2.98
N LYS A 315 -12.30 4.23 1.98
CA LYS A 315 -13.27 4.94 1.15
C LYS A 315 -12.86 4.87 -0.32
N VAL A 316 -13.82 4.48 -1.17
CA VAL A 316 -13.66 4.53 -2.62
C VAL A 316 -14.11 5.91 -3.10
N LEU A 317 -13.24 6.60 -3.83
CA LEU A 317 -13.47 7.91 -4.41
C LEU A 317 -13.76 7.77 -5.90
N GLN A 318 -14.72 8.54 -6.39
CA GLN A 318 -14.96 8.72 -7.82
C GLN A 318 -14.10 9.87 -8.32
N VAL A 319 -13.33 9.64 -9.38
CA VAL A 319 -12.42 10.67 -9.92
C VAL A 319 -13.27 11.77 -10.58
N PRO A 320 -13.10 13.05 -10.20
CA PRO A 320 -13.80 14.16 -10.84
C PRO A 320 -13.45 14.30 -12.33
N GLU A 321 -14.40 14.75 -13.15
CA GLU A 321 -14.22 14.82 -14.60
C GLU A 321 -13.07 15.75 -15.04
N HIS A 322 -12.86 16.86 -14.33
CA HIS A 322 -11.75 17.80 -14.58
C HIS A 322 -10.35 17.17 -14.36
N ILE A 323 -10.26 16.13 -13.53
CA ILE A 323 -9.03 15.36 -13.33
C ILE A 323 -8.92 14.30 -14.43
N LYS A 324 -10.03 13.63 -14.77
CA LYS A 324 -10.05 12.65 -15.87
C LYS A 324 -9.63 13.25 -17.20
N GLU A 325 -10.06 14.47 -17.52
CA GLU A 325 -9.68 15.15 -18.77
C GLU A 325 -8.17 15.31 -18.91
N LYS A 326 -7.48 15.72 -17.84
CA LYS A 326 -6.01 15.83 -17.81
C LYS A 326 -5.31 14.47 -17.81
N LEU A 327 -5.90 13.46 -17.17
CA LEU A 327 -5.38 12.08 -17.20
C LEU A 327 -5.54 11.41 -18.57
N ARG A 328 -6.57 11.79 -19.34
CA ARG A 328 -6.77 11.33 -20.73
C ARG A 328 -5.64 11.82 -21.65
N GLU A 329 -5.04 12.98 -21.39
CA GLU A 329 -3.84 13.45 -22.11
C GLU A 329 -2.65 12.49 -21.92
N VAL A 330 -2.58 11.82 -20.76
CA VAL A 330 -1.57 10.80 -20.41
C VAL A 330 -2.06 9.37 -20.68
N LYS A 331 -3.19 9.20 -21.39
CA LYS A 331 -3.82 7.91 -21.73
C LYS A 331 -4.13 7.00 -20.53
N CYS A 332 -4.35 7.57 -19.35
CA CYS A 332 -4.78 6.83 -18.16
C CYS A 332 -6.30 6.92 -17.99
N ASP A 333 -7.01 5.79 -18.04
CA ASP A 333 -8.47 5.72 -17.94
C ASP A 333 -8.90 5.22 -16.55
N VAL A 334 -8.63 6.04 -15.53
CA VAL A 334 -8.96 5.73 -14.13
C VAL A 334 -10.29 6.40 -13.76
N HIS A 335 -11.27 5.61 -13.34
CA HIS A 335 -12.60 6.10 -12.94
C HIS A 335 -12.76 6.24 -11.43
N SER A 336 -12.12 5.37 -10.66
CA SER A 336 -12.16 5.42 -9.20
C SER A 336 -10.80 5.10 -8.58
N THR A 337 -10.60 5.54 -7.34
CA THR A 337 -9.43 5.21 -6.53
C THR A 337 -9.85 4.95 -5.09
N SER A 338 -8.98 4.33 -4.29
CA SER A 338 -9.24 4.07 -2.88
C SER A 338 -8.28 4.85 -2.00
N ILE A 339 -8.82 5.36 -0.90
CA ILE A 339 -8.06 5.95 0.19
C ILE A 339 -8.38 5.18 1.47
N ALA A 340 -7.40 5.05 2.35
CA ALA A 340 -7.57 4.37 3.62
C ALA A 340 -6.75 5.03 4.73
N ILE A 341 -7.23 4.86 5.95
CA ILE A 341 -6.53 5.22 7.17
C ILE A 341 -6.50 4.01 8.10
N ALA A 342 -5.36 3.74 8.72
CA ALA A 342 -5.22 2.65 9.67
C ALA A 342 -4.65 3.11 11.00
N TYR A 343 -5.41 2.86 12.07
CA TYR A 343 -5.04 3.21 13.43
C TYR A 343 -4.57 1.98 14.20
N PRO A 344 -3.43 2.04 14.91
CA PRO A 344 -2.99 0.93 15.76
C PRO A 344 -3.90 0.81 16.98
N LEU A 345 -4.27 -0.41 17.35
CA LEU A 345 -5.15 -0.73 18.48
C LEU A 345 -4.46 -1.57 19.58
N ASN A 346 -3.18 -1.89 19.42
CA ASN A 346 -2.42 -2.67 20.39
C ASN A 346 -2.28 -1.96 21.72
N ASN A 347 -2.71 -2.59 22.82
CA ASN A 347 -2.54 -2.04 24.17
C ASN A 347 -3.07 -0.60 24.28
N LEU A 348 -4.31 -0.34 23.85
CA LEU A 348 -4.94 0.99 23.86
C LEU A 348 -4.76 1.75 25.19
N GLN A 349 -4.79 1.06 26.34
CA GLN A 349 -4.53 1.68 27.63
C GLN A 349 -3.12 2.27 27.76
N ASN A 350 -2.10 1.56 27.28
CA ASN A 350 -0.74 2.08 27.20
C ASN A 350 -0.64 3.15 26.11
N LEU A 351 -1.33 3.00 24.98
CA LEU A 351 -1.31 3.99 23.89
C LEU A 351 -1.92 5.35 24.29
N ILE A 352 -2.82 5.38 25.27
CA ILE A 352 -3.28 6.63 25.87
C ILE A 352 -2.14 7.31 26.63
N GLN A 353 -1.24 6.56 27.28
CA GLN A 353 -0.11 7.11 28.03
C GLN A 353 1.10 7.43 27.13
N GLN A 354 1.39 6.57 26.16
CA GLN A 354 2.50 6.71 25.20
C GLN A 354 1.96 6.56 23.78
N LEU A 355 1.87 7.68 23.07
CA LEU A 355 1.38 7.66 21.69
C LEU A 355 2.28 6.81 20.78
N PRO A 356 1.70 6.19 19.72
CA PRO A 356 2.48 5.49 18.71
C PRO A 356 3.56 6.37 18.08
N PRO A 357 4.71 5.79 17.67
CA PRO A 357 5.69 6.51 16.88
C PRO A 357 5.11 6.91 15.52
N ALA A 358 5.78 7.85 14.85
CA ALA A 358 5.38 8.30 13.52
C ALA A 358 5.41 7.12 12.54
N GLN A 359 4.30 6.92 11.82
CA GLN A 359 4.10 5.86 10.85
C GLN A 359 4.43 6.34 9.43
N PRO A 360 4.90 5.43 8.55
CA PRO A 360 5.14 5.77 7.17
C PRO A 360 3.83 6.00 6.41
N LEU A 361 3.89 6.83 5.37
CA LEU A 361 2.81 6.97 4.40
C LEU A 361 2.83 5.77 3.44
N PHE A 362 1.67 5.31 2.97
CA PHE A 362 1.59 4.17 2.05
C PHE A 362 1.06 4.57 0.68
N ALA A 363 1.72 4.06 -0.35
CA ALA A 363 1.21 3.95 -1.72
C ALA A 363 1.29 2.47 -2.12
N TYR A 364 0.37 1.68 -1.56
CA TYR A 364 0.37 0.20 -1.48
C TYR A 364 1.54 -0.40 -0.67
N LEU A 365 2.72 0.20 -0.75
CA LEU A 365 3.89 -0.07 0.06
C LEU A 365 4.33 1.18 0.84
N PRO A 366 5.09 1.01 1.94
CA PRO A 366 5.54 2.12 2.77
C PRO A 366 6.49 3.05 2.00
N LEU A 367 6.29 4.34 2.22
CA LEU A 367 7.15 5.46 1.85
C LEU A 367 7.79 6.04 3.13
N ARG A 368 8.40 7.23 3.05
CA ARG A 368 8.87 7.93 4.25
C ARG A 368 7.75 8.31 5.22
N SER A 369 8.13 8.58 6.46
CA SER A 369 7.24 9.17 7.46
C SER A 369 7.09 10.67 7.23
N TYR A 370 5.86 11.15 7.39
CA TYR A 370 5.48 12.58 7.31
C TYR A 370 5.00 13.13 8.66
N GLY A 371 5.18 12.37 9.75
CA GLY A 371 4.81 12.76 11.12
C GLY A 371 3.44 12.24 11.61
N PHE A 372 2.68 11.53 10.77
CA PHE A 372 1.41 10.93 11.20
C PHE A 372 1.62 9.79 12.19
N ARG A 373 0.75 9.66 13.19
CA ARG A 373 0.78 8.55 14.18
C ARG A 373 -0.11 7.36 13.81
N PHE A 374 -0.75 7.46 12.66
CA PHE A 374 -1.54 6.43 12.01
C PHE A 374 -1.04 6.31 10.58
N ILE A 375 -1.36 5.20 9.92
CA ILE A 375 -0.97 4.99 8.53
C ILE A 375 -2.03 5.59 7.62
N LEU A 376 -1.61 6.42 6.67
CA LEU A 376 -2.43 6.86 5.55
C LEU A 376 -2.04 6.07 4.32
N GLN A 377 -3.03 5.59 3.59
CA GLN A 377 -2.85 4.95 2.29
C GLN A 377 -3.68 5.69 1.25
N ALA A 378 -3.06 5.96 0.11
CA ALA A 378 -3.76 6.27 -1.12
C ALA A 378 -2.91 5.89 -2.32
N ASP A 379 -3.52 5.93 -3.48
CA ASP A 379 -2.87 5.68 -4.75
C ASP A 379 -2.04 6.89 -5.23
N PHE A 380 -1.06 7.31 -4.43
CA PHE A 380 -0.22 8.45 -4.79
C PHE A 380 0.65 8.14 -6.01
N GLU A 381 0.78 9.12 -6.89
CA GLU A 381 1.82 9.08 -7.91
C GLU A 381 3.16 9.40 -7.26
N ILE A 382 4.07 8.43 -7.38
CA ILE A 382 5.41 8.49 -6.80
C ILE A 382 6.48 8.45 -7.90
N PRO A 383 7.63 9.10 -7.69
CA PRO A 383 8.81 8.92 -8.51
C PRO A 383 9.24 7.46 -8.43
N VAL A 384 10.06 7.04 -9.41
CA VAL A 384 10.44 5.63 -9.52
C VAL A 384 11.36 5.17 -8.37
N THR A 385 12.07 6.10 -7.73
CA THR A 385 12.86 5.85 -6.51
C THR A 385 12.01 5.58 -5.26
N ARG A 386 10.69 5.85 -5.30
CA ARG A 386 9.74 5.66 -4.20
C ARG A 386 10.09 6.36 -2.87
N GLN A 387 10.99 7.34 -2.86
CA GLN A 387 11.41 8.03 -1.63
C GLN A 387 10.37 9.04 -1.11
N GLU A 388 9.73 9.79 -2.01
CA GLU A 388 8.84 10.91 -1.66
C GLU A 388 7.62 10.98 -2.59
N ILE A 389 6.59 11.72 -2.18
CA ILE A 389 5.46 12.04 -3.06
C ILE A 389 5.85 13.17 -4.02
N LEU A 390 5.33 13.14 -5.26
CA LEU A 390 5.45 14.29 -6.16
C LEU A 390 4.56 15.45 -5.67
N HIS A 391 5.19 16.54 -5.26
CA HIS A 391 4.55 17.70 -4.62
C HIS A 391 3.76 18.61 -5.58
N ASP A 392 3.99 18.50 -6.90
CA ASP A 392 3.35 19.35 -7.93
C ASP A 392 2.36 18.58 -8.82
N ASN A 393 1.75 17.53 -8.27
CA ASN A 393 0.80 16.71 -9.01
C ASN A 393 -0.64 16.98 -8.58
N ILE A 394 -1.50 17.33 -9.54
CA ILE A 394 -2.94 17.54 -9.36
C ILE A 394 -3.60 16.31 -8.73
N TRP A 395 -3.19 15.11 -9.12
CA TRP A 395 -3.71 13.86 -8.58
C TRP A 395 -3.41 13.72 -7.08
N ASN A 396 -2.15 13.93 -6.68
CA ASN A 396 -1.73 13.84 -5.27
C ASN A 396 -2.37 14.94 -4.41
N GLU A 397 -2.49 16.16 -4.94
CA GLU A 397 -3.18 17.26 -4.26
C GLU A 397 -4.68 16.98 -4.05
N TRP A 398 -5.34 16.40 -5.04
CA TRP A 398 -6.73 15.96 -4.93
C TRP A 398 -6.88 14.85 -3.87
N LEU A 399 -6.05 13.80 -3.93
CA LEU A 399 -6.07 12.72 -2.94
C LEU A 399 -5.86 13.25 -1.52
N LYS A 400 -4.87 14.13 -1.31
CA LYS A 400 -4.60 14.77 -0.02
C LYS A 400 -5.83 15.51 0.53
N ASN A 401 -6.57 16.20 -0.33
CA ASN A 401 -7.79 16.91 0.07
C ASN A 401 -8.93 15.95 0.43
N GLU A 402 -9.09 14.85 -0.30
CA GLU A 402 -10.11 13.84 -0.04
C GLU A 402 -9.81 12.99 1.20
N MET A 403 -8.53 12.77 1.53
CA MET A 403 -8.12 12.04 2.74
C MET A 403 -8.73 12.60 4.04
N VAL A 404 -8.95 13.90 4.11
CA VAL A 404 -9.57 14.53 5.31
C VAL A 404 -10.97 13.97 5.57
N GLN A 405 -11.67 13.51 4.53
CA GLN A 405 -13.00 12.92 4.66
C GLN A 405 -13.00 11.53 5.32
N LEU A 406 -11.82 10.90 5.50
CA LEU A 406 -11.69 9.68 6.29
C LEU A 406 -11.82 9.95 7.79
N ILE A 407 -11.57 11.17 8.28
CA ILE A 407 -11.61 11.46 9.71
C ILE A 407 -13.02 11.35 10.30
N PRO A 408 -14.09 11.89 9.69
CA PRO A 408 -15.46 11.65 10.14
C PRO A 408 -15.85 10.17 10.16
N LEU A 409 -15.43 9.40 9.14
CA LEU A 409 -15.70 7.97 9.06
C LEU A 409 -14.94 7.23 10.18
N ALA A 410 -13.67 7.57 10.40
CA ALA A 410 -12.90 7.05 11.50
C ALA A 410 -13.57 7.32 12.85
N TYR A 411 -14.07 8.54 13.08
CA TYR A 411 -14.82 8.87 14.28
C TYR A 411 -16.03 7.95 14.50
N THR A 412 -16.82 7.68 13.46
CA THR A 412 -17.98 6.76 13.59
C THR A 412 -17.55 5.33 13.91
N HIS A 413 -16.46 4.82 13.31
CA HIS A 413 -15.93 3.50 13.65
C HIS A 413 -15.33 3.47 15.07
N PHE A 414 -14.70 4.56 15.53
CA PHE A 414 -14.21 4.66 16.91
C PHE A 414 -15.35 4.67 17.94
N GLN A 415 -16.54 5.16 17.59
CA GLN A 415 -17.71 5.11 18.47
C GLN A 415 -18.23 3.67 18.67
N THR A 416 -18.20 2.84 17.62
CA THR A 416 -18.62 1.43 17.67
C THR A 416 -17.50 0.48 18.06
N LEU A 417 -16.25 0.96 18.13
CA LEU A 417 -15.07 0.17 18.44
C LEU A 417 -15.16 -0.58 19.77
N PRO A 418 -15.67 -0.02 20.89
CA PRO A 418 -15.82 -0.77 22.14
C PRO A 418 -16.69 -2.02 21.97
N ASP A 419 -17.78 -1.94 21.20
CA ASP A 419 -18.69 -3.07 20.97
C ASP A 419 -18.05 -4.11 20.05
N LEU A 420 -17.38 -3.64 18.98
CA LEU A 420 -16.64 -4.50 18.06
C LEU A 420 -15.53 -5.26 18.78
N LEU A 421 -14.74 -4.57 19.59
CA LEU A 421 -13.69 -5.19 20.39
C LEU A 421 -14.31 -6.12 21.43
N ALA A 422 -15.39 -5.76 22.14
CA ALA A 422 -16.03 -6.67 23.11
C ALA A 422 -16.44 -8.01 22.48
N SER A 423 -16.90 -8.01 21.23
CA SER A 423 -17.21 -9.25 20.49
C SER A 423 -15.96 -10.09 20.19
N LEU A 424 -14.85 -9.44 19.79
CA LEU A 424 -13.57 -10.07 19.44
C LEU A 424 -12.76 -10.51 20.68
N LEU A 425 -12.88 -9.78 21.79
CA LEU A 425 -12.13 -9.96 23.04
C LEU A 425 -12.49 -11.28 23.77
N SER A 426 -13.59 -11.93 23.41
CA SER A 426 -13.86 -13.32 23.83
C SER A 426 -12.81 -14.32 23.30
N SER A 427 -12.08 -13.95 22.24
CA SER A 427 -11.10 -14.80 21.55
C SER A 427 -9.65 -14.31 21.62
N ILE A 428 -9.41 -13.09 22.11
CA ILE A 428 -8.08 -12.45 22.14
C ILE A 428 -7.81 -11.99 23.58
N GLU A 429 -6.77 -12.55 24.22
CA GLU A 429 -6.30 -12.24 25.58
C GLU A 429 -5.75 -10.81 25.70
N ILE A 430 -6.59 -9.79 25.54
CA ILE A 430 -6.24 -8.39 25.83
C ILE A 430 -7.16 -7.94 26.96
N GLY A 431 -6.59 -7.85 28.16
CA GLY A 431 -7.30 -7.52 29.37
C GLY A 431 -7.98 -6.15 29.32
N SER A 432 -9.18 -6.11 29.89
CA SER A 432 -10.04 -4.96 30.25
C SER A 432 -10.95 -4.35 29.18
N GLN A 433 -12.22 -4.17 29.56
CA GLN A 433 -13.25 -3.49 28.79
C GLN A 433 -12.88 -2.02 28.60
N LEU A 434 -12.69 -1.59 27.36
CA LEU A 434 -12.43 -0.20 27.00
C LEU A 434 -13.72 0.62 27.10
N THR A 435 -13.65 1.79 27.72
CA THR A 435 -14.80 2.70 27.75
C THR A 435 -14.82 3.60 26.50
N ALA A 436 -16.00 4.03 26.08
CA ALA A 436 -16.15 4.97 24.96
C ALA A 436 -15.35 6.28 25.17
N VAL A 437 -15.17 6.71 26.43
CA VAL A 437 -14.36 7.88 26.79
C VAL A 437 -12.88 7.65 26.49
N GLN A 438 -12.33 6.49 26.85
CA GLN A 438 -10.92 6.14 26.59
C GLN A 438 -10.63 6.08 25.09
N VAL A 439 -11.55 5.51 24.31
CA VAL A 439 -11.43 5.43 22.85
C VAL A 439 -11.47 6.82 22.22
N LEU A 440 -12.34 7.71 22.71
CA LEU A 440 -12.39 9.11 22.28
C LEU A 440 -11.09 9.86 22.60
N ILE A 441 -10.55 9.70 23.81
CA ILE A 441 -9.26 10.31 24.21
C ILE A 441 -8.17 9.87 23.24
N TYR A 442 -8.10 8.56 22.96
CA TYR A 442 -7.11 8.02 22.05
C TYR A 442 -7.25 8.59 20.64
N PHE A 443 -8.46 8.63 20.08
CA PHE A 443 -8.73 9.24 18.78
C PHE A 443 -8.30 10.71 18.73
N LEU A 444 -8.63 11.50 19.76
CA LEU A 444 -8.27 12.92 19.83
C LEU A 444 -6.76 13.14 19.93
N LYS A 445 -6.05 12.28 20.67
CA LYS A 445 -4.58 12.32 20.79
C LYS A 445 -3.89 12.01 19.46
N LEU A 446 -4.48 11.17 18.62
CA LEU A 446 -3.93 10.83 17.31
C LEU A 446 -4.08 11.93 16.27
N ILE A 447 -4.94 12.93 16.49
CA ILE A 447 -5.09 14.06 15.57
C ILE A 447 -3.78 14.86 15.55
N PRO A 448 -3.13 14.97 14.39
CA PRO A 448 -1.82 15.60 14.30
C PRO A 448 -1.91 17.12 14.46
N THR A 449 -0.85 17.72 14.98
CA THR A 449 -0.69 19.18 15.03
C THR A 449 0.24 19.69 13.92
N ARG A 450 0.14 20.97 13.55
CA ARG A 450 0.98 21.58 12.49
C ARG A 450 2.48 21.49 12.75
N ASN A 451 2.90 21.36 14.01
CA ASN A 451 4.32 21.29 14.37
C ASN A 451 4.89 19.87 14.24
N GLU A 452 4.03 18.86 14.16
CA GLU A 452 4.43 17.45 14.10
C GLU A 452 4.49 16.93 12.67
N LEU A 453 3.74 17.55 11.76
CA LEU A 453 3.67 17.12 10.36
C LEU A 453 4.65 17.88 9.47
N ASP A 454 5.03 17.20 8.39
CA ASP A 454 5.65 17.83 7.24
C ASP A 454 4.76 19.00 6.73
N PRO A 455 5.35 20.17 6.36
CA PRO A 455 4.61 21.33 5.91
C PRO A 455 3.63 21.06 4.76
N TYR A 456 3.92 20.07 3.92
CA TYR A 456 3.07 19.65 2.81
C TYR A 456 1.64 19.23 3.26
N PHE A 457 1.52 18.69 4.48
CA PHE A 457 0.26 18.23 5.07
C PHE A 457 -0.38 19.23 6.06
N ASN A 458 0.15 20.45 6.22
CA ASN A 458 -0.50 21.47 7.06
C ASN A 458 -1.97 21.75 6.70
N PRO A 459 -2.37 21.82 5.41
CA PRO A 459 -3.78 22.00 5.03
C PRO A 459 -4.68 20.86 5.51
N PHE A 460 -4.14 19.64 5.66
CA PHE A 460 -4.88 18.49 6.18
C PHE A 460 -5.29 18.73 7.64
N VAL A 461 -4.40 19.27 8.47
CA VAL A 461 -4.70 19.58 9.89
C VAL A 461 -5.83 20.59 10.00
N ASP A 462 -5.76 21.68 9.23
CA ASP A 462 -6.76 22.75 9.31
C ASP A 462 -8.14 22.29 8.88
N LYS A 463 -8.21 21.51 7.78
CA LYS A 463 -9.47 20.93 7.30
C LYS A 463 -10.00 19.88 8.27
N THR A 464 -9.13 19.06 8.85
CA THR A 464 -9.50 18.05 9.86
C THR A 464 -10.17 18.71 11.05
N MET A 465 -9.58 19.77 11.60
CA MET A 465 -10.16 20.48 12.75
C MET A 465 -11.53 21.08 12.41
N LYS A 466 -11.68 21.71 11.24
CA LYS A 466 -12.98 22.27 10.81
C LYS A 466 -14.07 21.20 10.67
N LEU A 467 -13.75 20.03 10.11
CA LEU A 467 -14.71 18.93 9.99
C LEU A 467 -15.09 18.35 11.36
N LEU A 468 -14.11 18.18 12.25
CA LEU A 468 -14.35 17.65 13.58
C LEU A 468 -15.23 18.57 14.43
N MET A 469 -15.08 19.89 14.33
CA MET A 469 -15.93 20.86 15.04
C MET A 469 -17.43 20.66 14.77
N GLY A 470 -17.82 20.18 13.59
CA GLY A 470 -19.22 19.97 13.24
C GLY A 470 -19.80 18.61 13.62
N ILE A 471 -18.95 17.63 13.99
CA ILE A 471 -19.35 16.23 14.09
C ILE A 471 -19.06 15.67 15.49
N ILE A 472 -17.97 16.09 16.11
CA ILE A 472 -17.51 15.50 17.36
C ILE A 472 -18.51 15.81 18.48
N LYS A 473 -18.82 14.79 19.27
CA LYS A 473 -19.57 14.92 20.52
C LYS A 473 -18.70 14.47 21.67
N LEU A 474 -18.84 15.15 22.81
CA LEU A 474 -18.15 14.82 24.05
C LEU A 474 -19.13 14.16 25.02
N PRO A 475 -18.71 13.12 25.74
CA PRO A 475 -19.54 12.49 26.76
C PRO A 475 -19.58 13.41 27.98
N VAL A 476 -20.77 13.68 28.51
CA VAL A 476 -20.98 14.44 29.75
C VAL A 476 -21.90 13.66 30.67
N CYS A 477 -21.66 13.74 31.98
CA CYS A 477 -22.51 13.11 32.96
C CYS A 477 -23.71 14.02 33.24
N ARG A 478 -24.91 13.45 33.17
CA ARG A 478 -26.18 14.11 33.54
C ARG A 478 -26.88 13.29 34.61
N GLU A 479 -27.38 13.97 35.63
CA GLU A 479 -28.26 13.37 36.63
C GLU A 479 -29.71 13.49 36.14
N ASP A 480 -30.42 12.37 36.08
CA ASP A 480 -31.85 12.34 35.83
C ASP A 480 -32.65 12.77 37.06
N THR A 481 -33.95 13.02 36.90
CA THR A 481 -34.87 13.41 37.98
C THR A 481 -34.98 12.38 39.12
N SER A 482 -34.48 11.17 38.91
CA SER A 482 -34.36 10.09 39.89
C SER A 482 -33.00 10.04 40.62
N GLY A 483 -32.06 10.94 40.30
CA GLY A 483 -30.70 10.95 40.84
C GLY A 483 -29.75 9.91 40.21
N GLN A 484 -30.14 9.29 39.10
CA GLN A 484 -29.31 8.33 38.38
C GLN A 484 -28.43 9.05 37.34
N LEU A 485 -27.13 8.73 37.31
CA LEU A 485 -26.15 9.32 36.40
C LEU A 485 -26.18 8.61 35.04
N HIS A 486 -26.48 9.35 33.98
CA HIS A 486 -26.42 8.89 32.59
C HIS A 486 -25.36 9.67 31.80
N THR A 487 -24.76 9.03 30.78
CA THR A 487 -23.83 9.69 29.87
C THR A 487 -24.58 10.23 28.66
N GLU A 488 -24.60 11.55 28.50
CA GLU A 488 -25.16 12.24 27.33
C GLU A 488 -24.02 12.71 26.41
N TRP A 489 -24.25 12.73 25.09
CA TRP A 489 -23.23 13.16 24.11
C TRP A 489 -23.58 14.54 23.56
N VAL A 490 -22.83 15.55 23.99
CA VAL A 490 -23.10 16.97 23.67
C VAL A 490 -22.02 17.57 22.77
N GLN A 491 -22.30 18.71 22.14
CA GLN A 491 -21.33 19.41 21.30
C GLN A 491 -20.23 20.09 22.15
N PRO A 492 -18.99 20.21 21.66
CA PRO A 492 -17.91 20.90 22.36
C PRO A 492 -18.26 22.35 22.75
N SER A 493 -19.06 23.04 21.95
CA SER A 493 -19.54 24.41 22.23
C SER A 493 -20.41 24.52 23.47
N GLN A 494 -20.98 23.41 23.94
CA GLN A 494 -21.78 23.31 25.16
C GLN A 494 -20.92 22.88 26.36
N CYS A 495 -19.60 22.76 26.20
CA CYS A 495 -18.69 22.25 27.20
C CYS A 495 -17.72 23.32 27.70
N ILE A 496 -17.52 23.40 29.01
CA ILE A 496 -16.49 24.23 29.65
C ILE A 496 -15.26 23.38 29.99
N LEU A 497 -14.09 23.88 29.58
CA LEU A 497 -12.80 23.31 29.96
C LEU A 497 -12.31 23.91 31.30
N VAL A 498 -12.28 23.08 32.33
CA VAL A 498 -11.65 23.39 33.63
C VAL A 498 -10.85 22.17 34.08
N LYS A 499 -9.53 22.33 34.23
CA LYS A 499 -8.64 21.27 34.73
C LYS A 499 -8.55 21.24 36.26
N ASP A 500 -8.73 22.39 36.90
CA ASP A 500 -8.58 22.52 38.35
C ASP A 500 -9.80 21.93 39.08
N PRO A 501 -9.63 20.86 39.88
CA PRO A 501 -10.72 20.26 40.64
C PRO A 501 -11.29 21.20 41.71
N PHE A 502 -10.50 22.17 42.20
CA PHE A 502 -10.97 23.17 43.16
C PHE A 502 -11.99 24.12 42.53
N ILE A 503 -11.76 24.56 41.27
CA ILE A 503 -12.71 25.40 40.55
C ILE A 503 -14.02 24.65 40.29
N ARG A 504 -13.96 23.34 40.00
CA ARG A 504 -15.16 22.49 39.86
C ARG A 504 -15.95 22.34 41.17
N LYS A 505 -15.30 22.45 42.33
CA LYS A 505 -15.98 22.48 43.63
C LYS A 505 -16.66 23.82 43.90
N ILE A 506 -16.05 24.93 43.48
CA ILE A 506 -16.62 26.28 43.63
C ILE A 506 -17.83 26.46 42.72
N LEU A 507 -17.75 25.94 41.50
CA LEU A 507 -18.78 26.03 40.47
C LEU A 507 -19.34 24.62 40.21
N PRO A 508 -20.34 24.16 40.99
CA PRO A 508 -20.95 22.87 40.76
C PRO A 508 -21.68 22.83 39.41
N GLN A 509 -21.82 21.62 38.86
CA GLN A 509 -22.45 21.36 37.56
C GLN A 509 -23.86 21.99 37.45
N ASP A 510 -24.66 21.96 38.52
CA ASP A 510 -26.02 22.52 38.57
C ASP A 510 -26.05 24.03 38.29
N LEU A 511 -25.06 24.74 38.81
CA LEU A 511 -24.95 26.18 38.67
C LEU A 511 -24.50 26.58 37.26
N LEU A 512 -23.67 25.74 36.64
CA LEU A 512 -23.27 25.89 35.24
C LEU A 512 -24.46 25.68 34.29
N LEU A 513 -25.26 24.65 34.56
CA LEU A 513 -26.44 24.32 33.78
C LEU A 513 -27.50 25.42 33.89
N SER A 514 -27.78 25.91 35.11
CA SER A 514 -28.82 26.92 35.33
C SER A 514 -28.51 28.28 34.71
N HIS A 515 -27.25 28.73 34.76
CA HIS A 515 -26.87 30.07 34.30
C HIS A 515 -26.27 30.13 32.90
N PHE A 516 -25.64 29.04 32.44
CA PHE A 516 -24.96 29.02 31.14
C PHE A 516 -25.42 27.91 30.21
N ASN A 517 -26.23 26.95 30.69
CA ASN A 517 -26.63 25.75 29.94
C ASN A 517 -25.43 25.02 29.32
N MET A 518 -24.34 24.93 30.09
CA MET A 518 -23.09 24.29 29.69
C MET A 518 -22.72 23.18 30.67
N TYR A 519 -21.93 22.22 30.18
CA TYR A 519 -21.47 21.05 30.93
C TYR A 519 -19.97 21.09 31.18
N TYR A 520 -19.50 20.48 32.27
CA TYR A 520 -18.08 20.21 32.42
C TYR A 520 -17.61 19.08 31.52
N ILE A 521 -16.43 19.28 30.93
CA ILE A 521 -15.71 18.21 30.25
C ILE A 521 -15.27 17.15 31.28
N PRO A 522 -15.37 15.85 30.98
CA PRO A 522 -14.86 14.79 31.85
C PRO A 522 -13.42 15.04 32.30
N GLU A 523 -13.12 14.78 33.57
CA GLU A 523 -11.80 15.04 34.14
C GLU A 523 -10.68 14.27 33.42
N GLN A 524 -10.97 13.05 32.99
CA GLN A 524 -10.06 12.24 32.17
C GLN A 524 -9.74 12.89 30.81
N LEU A 525 -10.75 13.45 30.13
CA LEU A 525 -10.54 14.13 28.84
C LEU A 525 -9.76 15.44 29.04
N ALA A 526 -10.04 16.18 30.11
CA ALA A 526 -9.40 17.46 30.41
C ALA A 526 -7.92 17.31 30.84
N SER A 527 -7.57 16.22 31.51
CA SER A 527 -6.20 15.92 31.94
C SER A 527 -5.35 15.37 30.79
N GLU A 528 -5.88 14.42 30.02
CA GLU A 528 -5.13 13.68 29.01
C GLU A 528 -4.98 14.43 27.68
N CYS A 529 -5.97 15.25 27.27
CA CYS A 529 -5.93 15.94 25.98
C CYS A 529 -5.27 17.33 26.05
N ASN A 530 -4.69 17.76 24.93
CA ASN A 530 -4.12 19.10 24.80
C ASN A 530 -5.23 20.17 24.83
N GLU A 531 -5.11 21.12 25.75
CA GLU A 531 -6.06 22.22 25.94
C GLU A 531 -6.26 23.04 24.66
N ARG A 532 -5.19 23.30 23.91
CA ARG A 532 -5.29 24.04 22.65
C ARG A 532 -6.14 23.30 21.61
N THR A 533 -6.10 21.97 21.59
CA THR A 533 -6.91 21.16 20.69
C THR A 533 -8.38 21.20 21.12
N LEU A 534 -8.66 21.05 22.41
CA LEU A 534 -10.03 21.12 22.95
C LEU A 534 -10.68 22.49 22.71
N ILE A 535 -9.94 23.59 22.93
CA ILE A 535 -10.42 24.95 22.63
C ILE A 535 -10.70 25.11 21.13
N LYS A 536 -9.80 24.61 20.26
CA LYS A 536 -10.03 24.63 18.81
C LYS A 536 -11.22 23.80 18.35
N LEU A 537 -11.55 22.72 19.06
CA LEU A 537 -12.76 21.93 18.80
C LEU A 537 -14.05 22.67 19.20
N GLY A 538 -13.95 23.76 19.97
CA GLY A 538 -15.07 24.60 20.37
C GLY A 538 -15.33 24.63 21.88
N CYS A 539 -14.52 23.96 22.70
CA CYS A 539 -14.68 24.01 24.15
C CYS A 539 -14.41 25.42 24.69
N ALA A 540 -15.31 25.94 25.51
CA ALA A 540 -15.16 27.26 26.09
C ALA A 540 -14.14 27.22 27.25
N PRO A 541 -13.03 27.98 27.20
CA PRO A 541 -12.19 28.17 28.38
C PRO A 541 -12.97 29.00 29.41
N LEU A 542 -12.82 28.69 30.70
CA LEU A 542 -13.44 29.49 31.75
C LEU A 542 -12.79 30.87 31.81
N GLN A 543 -13.48 31.88 31.26
CA GLN A 543 -13.04 33.27 31.31
C GLN A 543 -13.42 33.90 32.66
N PHE A 544 -12.56 34.77 33.19
CA PHE A 544 -12.82 35.49 34.44
C PHE A 544 -14.11 36.34 34.36
N SER A 545 -14.43 36.87 33.18
CA SER A 545 -15.67 37.60 32.92
C SER A 545 -16.93 36.75 33.12
N SER A 546 -16.88 35.47 32.77
CA SER A 546 -17.98 34.51 33.01
C SER A 546 -18.18 34.26 34.50
N ILE A 547 -17.09 34.17 35.27
CA ILE A 547 -17.14 34.03 36.73
C ILE A 547 -17.76 35.28 37.37
N ILE A 548 -17.35 36.49 36.96
CA ILE A 548 -17.96 37.74 37.43
C ILE A 548 -19.45 37.78 37.11
N ARG A 549 -19.85 37.35 35.90
CA ARG A 549 -21.26 37.34 35.49
C ARG A 549 -22.09 36.39 36.35
N LEU A 550 -21.54 35.24 36.72
CA LEU A 550 -22.17 34.29 37.62
C LEU A 550 -22.25 34.82 39.06
N ILE A 551 -21.19 35.44 39.59
CA ILE A 551 -21.21 36.10 40.90
C ILE A 551 -22.27 37.22 40.94
N LYS A 552 -22.35 38.06 39.89
CA LYS A 552 -23.38 39.09 39.76
C LYS A 552 -24.79 38.51 39.66
N GLY A 553 -24.95 37.38 38.97
CA GLY A 553 -26.22 36.66 38.84
C GLY A 553 -26.70 36.11 40.18
N LEU A 554 -25.82 35.42 40.91
CA LEU A 554 -26.09 34.92 42.26
C LEU A 554 -26.41 36.04 43.24
N TYR A 555 -25.66 37.14 43.20
CA TYR A 555 -25.94 38.32 44.04
C TYR A 555 -27.34 38.88 43.76
N LYS A 556 -27.73 39.04 42.50
CA LYS A 556 -29.08 39.50 42.13
C LYS A 556 -30.19 38.53 42.52
N HIS A 557 -29.94 37.22 42.45
CA HIS A 557 -30.91 36.21 42.86
C HIS A 557 -31.10 36.21 44.39
N GLN A 558 -30.02 36.36 45.15
CA GLN A 558 -30.09 36.57 46.61
C GLN A 558 -30.75 37.90 46.98
N GLU A 559 -30.55 38.96 46.19
CA GLU A 559 -31.22 40.25 46.39
C GLU A 559 -32.74 40.15 46.13
N GLN A 560 -33.17 39.34 45.17
CA GLN A 560 -34.59 39.04 44.91
C GLN A 560 -35.21 38.11 45.97
N GLU A 561 -34.47 37.13 46.48
CA GLU A 561 -34.91 36.28 47.61
C GLU A 561 -34.94 37.04 48.95
N HIS A 562 -34.03 37.98 49.18
CA HIS A 562 -34.06 38.86 50.35
C HIS A 562 -35.14 39.93 50.24
N SER A 563 -35.42 40.45 49.05
CA SER A 563 -36.54 41.38 48.79
C SER A 563 -37.91 40.72 48.99
N THR A 564 -38.04 39.42 48.75
CA THR A 564 -39.27 38.66 49.04
C THR A 564 -39.39 38.20 50.51
N LYS A 565 -38.30 38.24 51.29
CA LYS A 565 -38.31 37.95 52.75
C LYS A 565 -38.30 39.20 53.63
N THR A 566 -38.21 40.41 53.09
CA THR A 566 -38.28 41.67 53.87
C THR A 566 -39.71 42.21 54.00
N SER A 567 -40.68 41.33 54.19
CA SER A 567 -42.03 41.68 54.67
C SER A 567 -42.42 40.94 55.96
N SER A 568 -41.45 40.54 56.79
CA SER A 568 -41.71 40.41 58.23
C SER A 568 -40.57 41.02 59.03
N ILE A 569 -40.91 42.15 59.62
CA ILE A 569 -40.19 43.02 60.55
C ILE A 569 -39.67 42.23 61.77
N GLU A 570 -38.48 42.58 62.28
CA GLU A 570 -37.84 42.12 63.54
C GLU A 570 -37.36 40.65 63.62
N GLN A 571 -36.15 40.38 63.11
CA GLN A 571 -35.19 39.36 63.56
C GLN A 571 -33.83 39.65 62.90
#